data_AF-A0A7J7DBG6-F1
#
_entry.id   AF-A0A7J7DBG6-F1
#
_cell.length_a   1.000
_cell.length_b   1.000
_cell.length_c   1.000
_cell.angle_alpha   90.00
_cell.angle_beta   90.00
_cell.angle_gamma   90.00
#
_symmetry.space_group_name_H-M   'P 1'
#
loop_
_entity.id
_entity.type
_entity.pdbx_description
1 polymer ?
#
loop_
_entity_poly.entity_id
_entity_poly.type
_entity_poly.pdbx_seq_one_letter_code
_entity_poly.pdbx_strand_id
1 'polypeptide(L)'
;MGRDREVSTMEIDGPNPSDSDQINPKFSINVLQLLKFAQMQHGLRHGDYTRYRRYRTVRLRRLYKSLKFTHGRGKYTRRAITDSIVNEVRCVET
;
A
#
# COMPACT_ATOMS: atom_id res chain seq x y z
N MET A 1 16.79 -17.69 -38.76
CA MET A 1 17.09 -16.25 -38.80
C MET A 1 15.92 -15.53 -38.15
N GLY A 2 16.21 -14.58 -37.25
CA GLY A 2 15.36 -14.13 -36.15
C GLY A 2 14.13 -13.31 -36.54
N ARG A 3 13.09 -13.38 -35.70
CA ARG A 3 11.98 -12.42 -35.69
C ARG A 3 12.43 -11.20 -34.90
N ASP A 4 12.58 -10.08 -35.57
CA ASP A 4 12.80 -8.78 -34.94
C ASP A 4 11.54 -8.41 -34.15
N ARG A 5 11.69 -8.27 -32.83
CA ARG A 5 10.65 -7.76 -31.95
C ARG A 5 10.71 -6.25 -32.01
N GLU A 6 9.76 -5.64 -32.71
CA GLU A 6 9.52 -4.20 -32.61
C GLU A 6 9.16 -3.84 -31.17
N VAL A 7 9.98 -3.00 -30.55
CA VAL A 7 9.75 -2.47 -29.21
C VAL A 7 8.83 -1.26 -29.36
N SER A 8 7.56 -1.45 -29.01
CA SER A 8 6.58 -0.36 -28.95
C SER A 8 6.93 0.57 -27.79
N THR A 9 7.39 1.78 -28.12
CA THR A 9 7.53 2.90 -27.17
C THR A 9 6.12 3.30 -26.72
N MET A 10 5.82 3.10 -25.43
CA MET A 10 4.62 3.64 -24.81
C MET A 10 4.73 5.16 -24.75
N GLU A 11 3.92 5.86 -25.53
CA GLU A 11 3.70 7.30 -25.35
C GLU A 11 2.97 7.51 -24.01
N ILE A 12 3.54 8.37 -23.17
CA ILE A 12 2.98 8.71 -21.86
C ILE A 12 2.09 9.93 -22.07
N ASP A 13 0.78 9.73 -21.99
CA ASP A 13 -0.19 10.83 -21.92
C ASP A 13 0.15 11.72 -20.72
N GLY A 14 0.37 13.01 -21.00
CA GLY A 14 0.82 13.99 -20.00
C GLY A 14 -0.19 14.20 -18.86
N PRO A 15 0.26 14.49 -17.64
CA PRO A 15 -0.64 14.76 -16.53
C PRO A 15 -1.32 16.13 -16.67
N ASN A 16 -2.66 16.15 -16.57
CA ASN A 16 -3.47 17.36 -16.38
C ASN A 16 -3.03 18.09 -15.08
N PRO A 17 -2.77 19.42 -15.10
CA PRO A 17 -2.19 20.15 -13.97
C PRO A 17 -3.23 20.73 -12.99
N SER A 18 -4.36 20.05 -12.78
CA SER A 18 -5.45 20.56 -11.94
C SER A 18 -5.95 19.53 -10.93
N ASP A 19 -5.05 19.06 -10.06
CA ASP A 19 -5.42 18.61 -8.73
C ASP A 19 -4.22 18.92 -7.84
N SER A 20 -4.21 20.16 -7.36
CA SER A 20 -3.20 20.66 -6.44
C SER A 20 -3.09 19.74 -5.24
N ASP A 21 -1.95 19.07 -5.12
CA ASP A 21 -1.46 18.36 -3.95
C ASP A 21 -1.57 19.25 -2.70
N GLN A 22 -2.74 19.28 -2.06
CA GLN A 22 -2.85 19.72 -0.68
C GLN A 22 -2.29 18.60 0.19
N ILE A 23 -0.96 18.56 0.29
CA ILE A 23 -0.23 17.77 1.28
C ILE A 23 -0.64 18.31 2.64
N ASN A 24 -1.74 17.80 3.17
CA ASN A 24 -2.28 18.16 4.46
C ASN A 24 -1.23 17.69 5.51
N PRO A 25 -0.53 18.60 6.21
CA PRO A 25 0.68 18.28 6.96
C PRO A 25 0.39 17.56 8.29
N LYS A 26 -0.75 16.89 8.39
CA LYS A 26 -1.19 16.23 9.63
C LYS A 26 -0.38 14.98 9.94
N PHE A 27 0.21 14.32 8.93
CA PHE A 27 1.09 13.15 9.10
C PHE A 27 2.18 13.11 8.03
N SER A 28 3.44 13.11 8.43
CA SER A 28 4.58 12.84 7.55
C SER A 28 5.13 11.44 7.87
N ILE A 29 5.22 10.57 6.86
CA ILE A 29 5.67 9.18 7.01
C ILE A 29 6.77 8.91 5.99
N ASN A 30 7.91 8.44 6.45
CA ASN A 30 8.97 7.97 5.56
C ASN A 30 8.66 6.55 5.08
N VAL A 31 7.90 6.45 3.98
CA VAL A 31 7.42 5.18 3.43
C VAL A 31 8.57 4.25 3.07
N LEU A 32 9.67 4.79 2.51
CA LEU A 32 10.81 3.98 2.09
C LEU A 32 11.51 3.32 3.28
N GLN A 33 11.80 4.10 4.32
CA GLN A 33 12.44 3.59 5.53
C GLN A 33 11.58 2.53 6.22
N LEU A 34 10.27 2.80 6.38
CA LEU A 34 9.33 1.87 6.98
C LEU A 34 9.24 0.55 6.20
N LEU A 35 9.16 0.65 4.87
CA LEU A 35 9.06 -0.52 4.00
C LEU A 35 10.33 -1.38 4.08
N LYS A 36 11.51 -0.76 4.01
CA LYS A 36 12.80 -1.48 4.08
C LYS A 36 12.99 -2.16 5.43
N PHE A 37 12.65 -1.47 6.53
CA PHE A 37 12.72 -2.05 7.87
C PHE A 37 11.80 -3.28 8.01
N ALA A 38 10.53 -3.16 7.60
CA ALA A 38 9.58 -4.26 7.65
C ALA A 38 9.99 -5.45 6.76
N GLN A 39 10.53 -5.19 5.57
CA GLN A 39 11.05 -6.23 4.68
C GLN A 39 12.19 -7.00 5.33
N MET A 40 13.18 -6.31 5.90
CA MET A 40 14.32 -6.96 6.55
C MET A 40 13.90 -7.78 7.78
N GLN A 41 12.98 -7.27 8.59
CA GLN A 41 12.51 -7.94 9.81
C GLN A 41 11.64 -9.18 9.52
N HIS A 42 10.85 -9.17 8.45
CA HIS A 42 9.82 -10.19 8.20
C HIS A 42 10.18 -11.20 7.10
N GLY A 43 11.48 -11.45 6.88
CA GLY A 43 11.98 -12.59 6.09
C GLY A 43 12.64 -12.21 4.77
N LEU A 44 12.45 -11.00 4.27
CA LEU A 44 13.04 -10.58 3.00
C LEU A 44 14.55 -10.39 3.08
N ARG A 45 15.12 -10.28 4.30
CA ARG A 45 16.57 -10.34 4.52
C ARG A 45 17.20 -11.65 3.99
N HIS A 46 16.43 -12.74 4.00
CA HIS A 46 16.87 -14.06 3.54
C HIS A 46 16.11 -14.52 2.29
N GLY A 47 15.38 -13.62 1.61
CA GLY A 47 14.57 -13.97 0.43
C GLY A 47 13.29 -14.77 0.72
N ASP A 48 12.81 -14.83 1.98
CA ASP A 48 11.56 -15.53 2.32
C ASP A 48 10.34 -14.64 2.03
N TYR A 49 9.91 -14.67 0.76
CA TYR A 49 8.72 -13.93 0.30
C TYR A 49 7.42 -14.47 0.88
N THR A 50 7.35 -15.76 1.22
CA THR A 50 6.14 -16.38 1.77
C THR A 50 5.82 -15.83 3.17
N ARG A 51 6.86 -15.69 4.00
CA ARG A 51 6.79 -15.08 5.33
C ARG A 51 6.44 -13.61 5.27
N TYR A 52 7.06 -12.86 4.36
CA TYR A 52 6.74 -11.43 4.18
C TYR A 52 5.28 -11.22 3.73
N ARG A 53 4.78 -12.05 2.80
CA ARG A 53 3.37 -12.02 2.37
C ARG A 53 2.43 -12.32 3.53
N ARG A 54 2.75 -13.32 4.36
CA ARG A 54 1.97 -13.65 5.57
C ARG A 54 1.92 -12.44 6.51
N TYR A 55 3.07 -11.82 6.79
CA TYR A 55 3.13 -10.59 7.61
C TYR A 55 2.22 -9.49 7.05
N ARG A 56 2.32 -9.16 5.76
CA ARG A 56 1.48 -8.13 5.12
C ARG A 56 -0.01 -8.41 5.31
N THR A 57 -0.45 -9.65 5.10
CA THR A 57 -1.87 -10.02 5.25
C THR A 57 -2.35 -9.98 6.71
N VAL A 58 -1.53 -10.42 7.67
CA VAL A 58 -1.86 -10.40 9.10
C VAL A 58 -1.93 -8.96 9.61
N ARG A 59 -0.97 -8.12 9.21
CA ARG A 59 -0.92 -6.68 9.53
C ARG A 59 -2.16 -5.96 9.02
N LEU A 60 -2.49 -6.11 7.73
CA LEU A 60 -3.72 -5.55 7.14
C LEU A 60 -4.98 -6.02 7.87
N ARG A 61 -5.06 -7.31 8.23
CA ARG A 61 -6.21 -7.83 8.98
C ARG A 61 -6.34 -7.22 10.38
N ARG A 62 -5.23 -6.99 11.09
CA ARG A 62 -5.22 -6.33 12.41
C ARG A 62 -5.71 -4.89 12.27
N LEU A 63 -5.20 -4.16 11.28
CA LEU A 63 -5.59 -2.78 10.99
C LEU A 63 -7.08 -2.66 10.65
N TYR A 64 -7.60 -3.53 9.78
CA TYR A 64 -9.02 -3.55 9.45
C TYR A 64 -9.92 -3.92 10.64
N LYS A 65 -9.45 -4.78 11.56
CA LYS A 65 -10.19 -5.08 12.78
C LYS A 65 -10.21 -3.92 13.77
N SER A 66 -9.07 -3.27 13.99
CA SER A 66 -8.93 -2.17 14.97
C SER A 66 -9.73 -0.93 14.57
N LEU A 67 -9.80 -0.65 13.27
CA LEU A 67 -10.57 0.45 12.67
C LEU A 67 -12.05 0.09 12.41
N LYS A 68 -12.47 -1.14 12.75
CA LYS A 68 -13.78 -1.70 12.37
C LYS A 68 -14.09 -1.65 10.86
N PHE A 69 -13.04 -1.53 10.03
CA PHE A 69 -13.09 -1.54 8.57
C PHE A 69 -13.14 -2.97 8.03
N THR A 70 -14.17 -3.73 8.41
CA THR A 70 -14.35 -5.10 7.90
C THR A 70 -15.36 -5.12 6.76
N HIS A 71 -15.00 -5.79 5.66
CA HIS A 71 -15.81 -5.89 4.44
C HIS A 71 -16.91 -6.97 4.50
N GLY A 72 -17.40 -7.28 5.70
CA GLY A 72 -18.35 -8.37 5.94
C GLY A 72 -17.69 -9.76 6.03
N ARG A 73 -18.43 -10.73 6.58
CA ARG A 73 -18.01 -12.15 6.73
C ARG A 73 -18.47 -13.05 5.57
N GLY A 74 -19.31 -12.51 4.68
CA GLY A 74 -19.88 -13.25 3.55
C GLY A 74 -19.99 -12.35 2.32
N LYS A 75 -21.07 -11.57 2.22
CA LYS A 75 -21.22 -10.57 1.16
C LYS A 75 -20.24 -9.42 1.37
N TYR A 76 -19.50 -9.07 0.32
CA TYR A 76 -18.58 -7.94 0.32
C TYR A 76 -19.34 -6.63 0.51
N THR A 77 -18.94 -5.85 1.52
CA THR A 77 -19.40 -4.47 1.71
C THR A 77 -18.26 -3.51 1.43
N ARG A 78 -18.40 -2.75 0.33
CA ARG A 78 -17.46 -1.67 0.00
C ARG A 78 -17.51 -0.63 1.11
N ARG A 79 -16.36 -0.29 1.68
CA ARG A 79 -16.20 0.83 2.60
C ARG A 79 -15.23 1.82 1.97
N ALA A 80 -15.64 3.09 1.91
CA ALA A 80 -14.78 4.16 1.44
C ALA A 80 -13.77 4.52 2.53
N ILE A 81 -12.57 4.92 2.12
CA ILE A 81 -11.56 5.48 3.02
C ILE A 81 -11.93 6.95 3.22
N THR A 82 -12.26 7.34 4.45
CA THR A 82 -12.56 8.73 4.82
C THR A 82 -11.45 9.28 5.70
N ASP A 83 -11.24 10.60 5.70
CA ASP A 83 -10.16 11.27 6.45
C ASP A 83 -10.17 10.95 7.95
N SER A 84 -11.35 10.70 8.52
CA SER A 84 -11.52 10.27 9.91
C SER A 84 -10.82 8.94 10.24
N ILE A 85 -10.68 8.04 9.26
CA ILE A 85 -9.99 6.74 9.41
C ILE A 85 -8.48 6.94 9.32
N VAL A 86 -8.02 7.87 8.49
CA VAL A 86 -6.59 8.13 8.23
C VAL A 86 -5.94 8.90 9.39
N ASN A 87 -6.70 9.67 10.15
CA ASN A 87 -6.20 10.44 11.29
C ASN A 87 -5.79 9.60 12.52
N GLU A 88 -6.02 8.28 12.52
CA GLU A 88 -5.55 7.44 13.61
C GLU A 88 -4.08 7.01 13.42
N VAL A 89 -3.24 7.33 14.41
CA VAL A 89 -1.81 6.92 14.51
C VAL A 89 -1.61 5.42 14.25
N ARG A 90 -2.63 4.61 14.56
CA ARG A 90 -2.63 3.14 14.38
C ARG A 90 -2.50 2.69 12.92
N CYS A 91 -2.82 3.53 11.94
CA CYS A 91 -2.64 3.23 10.51
C CYS A 91 -1.17 3.13 10.10
N VAL A 92 -0.27 3.71 10.90
CA VAL A 92 1.13 3.96 10.53
C VAL A 92 2.08 2.98 11.23
N GLU A 93 1.80 2.64 12.50
CA GLU A 93 2.82 2.06 13.40
C GLU A 93 2.82 0.53 13.57
N THR A 94 1.71 -0.16 13.34
CA THR A 94 1.66 -1.65 13.41
C THR A 94 1.83 -2.28 12.05
#